data_AF-A0A4S0WED6-F1
#
_entry.id   AF-A0A4S0WED6-F1
#
_cell.length_a   1.000
_cell.length_b   1.000
_cell.length_c   1.000
_cell.angle_alpha   90.00
_cell.angle_beta   90.00
_cell.angle_gamma   90.00
#
_symmetry.space_group_name_H-M   'P 1'
#
loop_
_entity.id
_entity.type
_entity.pdbx_description
1 polymer ?
#
loop_
_entity_poly.entity_id
_entity_poly.type
_entity_poly.pdbx_seq_one_letter_code
_entity_poly.pdbx_strand_id
1 'polypeptide(L)'
;MHRTAQSRSRVLGVTSICTVGLLVAGGAVAQSSSEEPVEPDPPGTRYATGLNLMPVAEMRSLPELPTFRAFLPDTADLSSKFPRAGDQGRLGSCSSWAVGYAARSYYTSTVEGKVLDPASIVSPSYLFNRARPRGCDGGSSLSDNVYALKDGAVSLAQHPYIDKCETISTEEISGATEFKVQGLFRLDATRIDDVRGRLAQGEPVILALQLWPSFDDYRGGVYHVDKTSNNAEGYHAVVATGYDDHKQALRVINSWGRKWGEHGLMWLSYDAYAQMAEEAVVLRVAGFKPNPPVQPLDTSELSQLIADINTRTCANVTFRQDGKTVVVSGFVGSDDDRRRLEELASKNPDIKVVSVATAPWPQCELKQMLARATEEPEKPIISVVDQDHLSPGRLLNVTVHTPGHFSYVYISYIQADQTVVHLVQPNGPAGQTEPNRELHFGDGQQGRPKFTIAPPLGRELMVVVTSRSPLFENRLPTSQSARDYLSLLRKALIYRPRTDLPERVIAAALVDFETKATP
;
A
#
# COMPACT_ATOMS: atom_id res chain seq x y z
N MET A 1 18.77 -22.18 -89.31
CA MET A 1 19.95 -21.95 -88.45
C MET A 1 19.70 -20.65 -87.66
N HIS A 2 18.89 -20.64 -86.60
CA HIS A 2 19.22 -20.93 -85.19
C HIS A 2 20.36 -20.10 -84.59
N ARG A 3 19.99 -19.09 -83.77
CA ARG A 3 20.51 -18.87 -82.41
C ARG A 3 19.69 -17.82 -81.64
N THR A 4 18.93 -18.34 -80.68
CA THR A 4 18.65 -17.86 -79.30
C THR A 4 18.80 -16.38 -78.92
N ALA A 5 17.66 -15.78 -78.55
CA ALA A 5 17.50 -14.88 -77.39
C ALA A 5 16.05 -14.94 -76.91
N GLN A 6 15.79 -15.38 -75.66
CA GLN A 6 14.47 -15.35 -75.03
C GLN A 6 14.45 -14.30 -73.93
N SER A 7 13.71 -13.22 -74.19
CA SER A 7 13.25 -12.22 -73.22
C SER A 7 11.95 -12.71 -72.57
N ARG A 8 11.85 -12.69 -71.23
CA ARG A 8 10.60 -12.93 -70.51
C ARG A 8 10.16 -11.65 -69.82
N SER A 9 9.15 -11.02 -70.41
CA SER A 9 8.30 -9.99 -69.82
C SER A 9 7.26 -10.67 -68.91
N ARG A 10 7.05 -10.14 -67.69
CA ARG A 10 5.98 -10.60 -66.77
C ARG A 10 4.95 -9.48 -66.63
N VAL A 11 3.71 -9.77 -67.01
CA VAL A 11 2.54 -8.90 -66.88
C VAL A 11 1.45 -9.66 -66.12
N LEU A 12 1.00 -8.99 -65.05
CA LEU A 12 -0.29 -8.97 -64.35
C LEU A 12 -1.05 -10.28 -64.06
N GLY A 13 -1.21 -10.54 -62.75
CA GLY A 13 -2.37 -11.21 -62.16
C GLY A 13 -2.93 -10.34 -61.03
N VAL A 14 -4.22 -10.01 -61.12
CA VAL A 14 -5.00 -9.18 -60.20
C VAL A 14 -5.59 -10.05 -59.09
N THR A 15 -5.50 -9.63 -57.83
CA THR A 15 -6.45 -10.03 -56.77
C THR A 15 -6.57 -8.93 -55.72
N SER A 16 -7.80 -8.42 -55.57
CA SER A 16 -8.27 -7.51 -54.52
C SER A 16 -7.99 -8.04 -53.12
N ILE A 17 -7.50 -7.16 -52.23
CA ILE A 17 -7.46 -7.38 -50.78
C ILE A 17 -8.38 -6.35 -50.14
N CYS A 18 -9.46 -6.83 -49.51
CA CYS A 18 -10.31 -6.05 -48.62
C CYS A 18 -9.59 -5.80 -47.29
N THR A 19 -9.59 -4.53 -46.90
CA THR A 19 -9.18 -3.95 -45.62
C THR A 19 -9.95 -4.51 -44.43
N VAL A 20 -9.24 -4.89 -43.37
CA VAL A 20 -9.73 -4.90 -41.98
C VAL A 20 -8.81 -4.00 -41.18
N GLY A 21 -9.37 -2.89 -40.68
CA GLY A 21 -8.68 -1.96 -39.80
C GLY A 21 -8.50 -2.54 -38.40
N LEU A 22 -7.27 -2.53 -37.91
CA LEU A 22 -6.97 -2.74 -36.50
C LEU A 22 -7.18 -1.41 -35.76
N LEU A 23 -8.10 -1.42 -34.80
CA LEU A 23 -8.22 -0.40 -33.75
C LEU A 23 -6.92 -0.41 -32.91
N VAL A 24 -6.21 0.71 -32.93
CA VAL A 24 -5.09 0.97 -32.03
C VAL A 24 -5.67 1.32 -30.66
N ALA A 25 -5.69 0.35 -29.74
CA ALA A 25 -5.85 0.63 -28.33
C ALA A 25 -4.57 1.33 -27.84
N GLY A 26 -4.73 2.55 -27.33
CA GLY A 26 -3.65 3.34 -26.75
C GLY A 26 -3.03 2.62 -25.55
N GLY A 27 -1.89 1.98 -25.77
CA GLY A 27 -1.04 1.47 -24.71
C GLY A 27 -0.43 2.64 -23.96
N ALA A 28 -0.72 2.72 -22.66
CA ALA A 28 0.08 3.52 -21.74
C ALA A 28 1.53 3.03 -21.84
N VAL A 29 2.42 3.90 -22.32
CA VAL A 29 3.86 3.68 -22.24
C VAL A 29 4.23 3.77 -20.76
N ALA A 30 4.21 2.63 -20.08
CA ALA A 30 4.91 2.48 -18.81
C ALA A 30 6.41 2.61 -19.13
N GLN A 31 7.01 3.75 -18.76
CA GLN A 31 8.45 3.89 -18.74
C GLN A 31 8.99 2.86 -17.74
N SER A 32 9.54 1.76 -18.23
CA SER A 32 10.37 0.87 -17.42
C SER A 32 11.64 1.64 -17.04
N SER A 33 11.71 2.18 -15.82
CA SER A 33 12.95 2.66 -15.25
C SER A 33 13.80 1.43 -14.87
N SER A 34 14.58 0.93 -15.81
CA SER A 34 15.66 -0.02 -15.54
C SER A 34 16.76 0.72 -14.81
N GLU A 35 16.64 0.82 -13.49
CA GLU A 35 17.69 1.37 -12.64
C GLU A 35 18.55 0.22 -12.13
N GLU A 36 19.87 0.33 -12.28
CA GLU A 36 20.80 -0.68 -11.77
C GLU A 36 20.66 -0.83 -10.24
N PRO A 37 20.80 -2.06 -9.71
CA PRO A 37 20.77 -2.27 -8.27
C PRO A 37 21.87 -1.45 -7.60
N VAL A 38 21.49 -0.57 -6.67
CA VAL A 38 22.44 0.20 -5.86
C VAL A 38 22.85 -0.66 -4.67
N GLU A 39 24.11 -1.12 -4.65
CA GLU A 39 24.65 -1.90 -3.54
C GLU A 39 24.76 -1.02 -2.28
N PRO A 40 24.23 -1.46 -1.11
CA PRO A 40 24.30 -0.69 0.13
C PRO A 40 25.73 -0.48 0.62
N ASP A 41 25.95 0.60 1.37
CA ASP A 41 27.27 0.85 1.97
C ASP A 41 27.60 -0.22 3.03
N PRO A 42 28.89 -0.60 3.18
CA PRO A 42 29.31 -1.61 4.14
C PRO A 42 28.86 -1.31 5.58
N PRO A 43 28.56 -2.32 6.41
CA PRO A 43 28.30 -2.12 7.84
C PRO A 43 29.43 -1.36 8.53
N GLY A 44 29.09 -0.45 9.46
CA GLY A 44 30.07 0.37 10.19
C GLY A 44 30.63 1.57 9.41
N THR A 45 30.15 1.83 8.19
CA THR A 45 30.43 3.09 7.48
C THR A 45 29.95 4.27 8.32
N ARG A 46 30.82 5.28 8.51
CA ARG A 46 30.50 6.52 9.26
C ARG A 46 30.42 7.71 8.34
N TYR A 47 29.40 8.54 8.56
CA TYR A 47 29.10 9.68 7.72
C TYR A 47 29.39 11.00 8.42
N ALA A 48 29.66 12.05 7.65
CA ALA A 48 29.96 13.36 8.21
C ALA A 48 28.68 14.09 8.64
N THR A 49 28.80 14.83 9.74
CA THR A 49 27.80 15.77 10.24
C THR A 49 28.42 17.17 10.29
N GLY A 50 27.60 18.20 10.47
CA GLY A 50 28.09 19.58 10.53
C GLY A 50 27.01 20.63 10.77
N LEU A 51 25.88 20.22 11.36
CA LEU A 51 24.82 21.15 11.72
C LEU A 51 25.22 21.86 13.02
N ASN A 52 25.15 23.19 12.99
CA ASN A 52 25.11 23.99 14.21
C ASN A 52 23.66 24.28 14.55
N LEU A 53 23.21 23.97 15.77
CA LEU A 53 21.90 24.44 16.22
C LEU A 53 21.86 25.97 16.24
N MET A 54 20.71 26.54 15.91
CA MET A 54 20.46 27.96 16.05
C MET A 54 20.55 28.35 17.54
N PRO A 55 21.13 29.52 17.86
CA PRO A 55 20.98 30.08 19.20
C PRO A 55 19.50 30.18 19.59
N VAL A 56 19.16 29.84 20.82
CA VAL A 56 17.76 29.83 21.31
C VAL A 56 17.05 31.17 21.07
N ALA A 57 17.76 32.29 21.19
CA ALA A 57 17.22 33.63 20.93
C ALA A 57 16.83 33.81 19.45
N GLU A 58 17.66 33.30 18.53
CA GLU A 58 17.40 33.33 17.10
C GLU A 58 16.23 32.43 16.73
N MET A 59 16.22 31.19 17.22
CA MET A 59 15.10 30.26 17.02
C MET A 59 13.78 30.88 17.50
N ARG A 60 13.76 31.51 18.69
CA ARG A 60 12.55 32.20 19.21
C ARG A 60 12.14 33.43 18.39
N SER A 61 13.06 34.06 17.68
CA SER A 61 12.78 35.21 16.82
C SER A 61 12.09 34.82 15.51
N LEU A 62 12.19 33.56 15.09
CA LEU A 62 11.50 33.07 13.92
C LEU A 62 9.97 33.10 14.14
N PRO A 63 9.19 33.50 13.11
CA PRO A 63 7.74 33.40 13.18
C PRO A 63 7.30 31.96 13.45
N GLU A 64 6.44 31.77 14.44
CA GLU A 64 5.87 30.47 14.80
C GLU A 64 4.62 30.18 13.98
N LEU A 65 4.52 28.96 13.47
CA LEU A 65 3.30 28.49 12.84
C LEU A 65 2.32 27.97 13.89
N PRO A 66 1.01 28.15 13.67
CA PRO A 66 0.02 27.67 14.61
C PRO A 66 0.06 26.16 14.73
N THR A 67 -0.19 25.67 15.95
CA THR A 67 -0.43 24.26 16.23
C THR A 67 -1.47 23.69 15.29
N PHE A 68 -1.19 22.53 14.71
CA PHE A 68 -2.12 21.83 13.83
C PHE A 68 -3.27 21.22 14.64
N ARG A 69 -4.51 21.48 14.23
CA ARG A 69 -5.73 21.05 14.94
C ARG A 69 -6.80 20.44 14.02
N ALA A 70 -6.48 20.24 12.75
CA ALA A 70 -7.40 19.65 11.78
C ALA A 70 -7.20 18.12 11.71
N PHE A 71 -8.11 17.45 11.01
CA PHE A 71 -7.97 16.04 10.69
C PHE A 71 -6.69 15.81 9.86
N LEU A 72 -5.92 14.80 10.26
CA LEU A 72 -4.72 14.34 9.54
C LEU A 72 -5.09 13.09 8.75
N PRO A 73 -4.77 13.01 7.44
CA PRO A 73 -4.85 11.74 6.73
C PRO A 73 -3.85 10.73 7.32
N ASP A 74 -4.09 9.43 7.15
CA ASP A 74 -3.20 8.39 7.69
C ASP A 74 -1.80 8.42 7.08
N THR A 75 -1.67 8.97 5.86
CA THR A 75 -0.39 9.09 5.15
C THR A 75 -0.30 10.41 4.40
N ALA A 76 0.91 10.90 4.22
CA ALA A 76 1.26 11.94 3.25
C ALA A 76 2.66 11.64 2.71
N ASP A 77 2.88 11.77 1.40
CA ASP A 77 4.20 11.55 0.80
C ASP A 77 4.49 12.57 -0.31
N LEU A 78 5.55 13.34 -0.09
CA LEU A 78 6.08 14.37 -0.97
C LEU A 78 7.38 13.91 -1.66
N SER A 79 7.90 12.73 -1.34
CA SER A 79 9.24 12.25 -1.77
C SER A 79 9.44 12.27 -3.28
N SER A 80 8.38 12.01 -4.07
CA SER A 80 8.40 12.07 -5.54
C SER A 80 8.70 13.46 -6.12
N LYS A 81 8.64 14.52 -5.30
CA LYS A 81 8.89 15.91 -5.68
C LYS A 81 10.25 16.44 -5.23
N PHE A 82 11.06 15.59 -4.59
CA PHE A 82 12.42 15.92 -4.20
C PHE A 82 13.43 15.48 -5.27
N PRO A 83 14.63 16.08 -5.31
CA PRO A 83 15.76 15.46 -5.98
C PRO A 83 16.07 14.10 -5.35
N ARG A 84 16.72 13.22 -6.10
CA ARG A 84 17.29 11.99 -5.54
C ARG A 84 18.27 12.34 -4.42
N ALA A 85 18.38 11.49 -3.39
CA ALA A 85 19.31 11.72 -2.29
C ALA A 85 20.75 11.89 -2.83
N GLY A 86 21.37 13.01 -2.48
CA GLY A 86 22.76 13.31 -2.82
C GLY A 86 23.71 12.88 -1.72
N ASP A 87 25.02 13.11 -1.94
CA ASP A 87 26.10 12.67 -1.06
C ASP A 87 26.98 13.85 -0.68
N GLN A 88 26.98 14.21 0.60
CA GLN A 88 27.79 15.28 1.16
C GLN A 88 29.26 14.91 1.38
N GLY A 89 29.62 13.62 1.24
CA GLY A 89 30.97 13.15 1.55
C GLY A 89 31.40 13.45 2.98
N ARG A 90 32.59 14.04 3.14
CA ARG A 90 33.24 14.34 4.42
C ARG A 90 33.03 15.77 4.89
N LEU A 91 32.56 16.67 4.03
CA LEU A 91 32.28 18.05 4.39
C LEU A 91 31.09 18.11 5.34
N GLY A 92 31.20 18.91 6.41
CA GLY A 92 30.13 19.17 7.38
C GLY A 92 29.01 20.06 6.81
N SER A 93 28.46 19.67 5.66
CA SER A 93 27.56 20.49 4.83
C SER A 93 26.10 20.04 4.86
N CYS A 94 25.73 19.14 5.76
CA CYS A 94 24.38 18.57 5.89
C CYS A 94 23.26 19.62 5.92
N SER A 95 23.45 20.76 6.59
CA SER A 95 22.49 21.87 6.63
C SER A 95 22.27 22.51 5.26
N SER A 96 23.32 22.69 4.47
CA SER A 96 23.22 23.20 3.08
C SER A 96 22.55 22.20 2.15
N TRP A 97 22.78 20.91 2.36
CA TRP A 97 22.06 19.85 1.66
C TRP A 97 20.58 19.81 2.04
N ALA A 98 20.24 19.91 3.32
CA ALA A 98 18.85 19.90 3.76
C ALA A 98 18.08 21.17 3.31
N VAL A 99 18.64 22.36 3.54
CA VAL A 99 17.99 23.64 3.23
C VAL A 99 17.97 23.92 1.72
N GLY A 100 19.12 23.80 1.06
CA GLY A 100 19.28 24.14 -0.36
C GLY A 100 18.88 22.99 -1.27
N TYR A 101 19.69 21.92 -1.26
CA TYR A 101 19.53 20.82 -2.21
C TYR A 101 18.16 20.15 -2.09
N ALA A 102 17.73 19.76 -0.88
CA ALA A 102 16.46 19.08 -0.67
C ALA A 102 15.27 20.06 -0.60
N ALA A 103 15.15 20.85 0.47
CA ALA A 103 13.95 21.65 0.73
C ALA A 103 13.73 22.78 -0.28
N ARG A 104 14.76 23.55 -0.67
CA ARG A 104 14.58 24.62 -1.65
C ARG A 104 14.32 24.09 -3.07
N SER A 105 14.99 23.01 -3.47
CA SER A 105 14.74 22.41 -4.79
C SER A 105 13.37 21.71 -4.87
N TYR A 106 12.82 21.22 -3.75
CA TYR A 106 11.41 20.76 -3.72
C TYR A 106 10.45 21.83 -4.28
N TYR A 107 10.65 23.10 -3.91
CA TYR A 107 9.84 24.20 -4.42
C TYR A 107 10.10 24.54 -5.90
N THR A 108 11.29 24.23 -6.42
CA THR A 108 11.55 24.32 -7.87
C THR A 108 10.61 23.40 -8.66
N SER A 109 10.31 22.21 -8.13
CA SER A 109 9.36 21.30 -8.78
C SER A 109 7.90 21.64 -8.51
N THR A 110 7.56 22.04 -7.29
CA THR A 110 6.15 22.17 -6.86
C THR A 110 5.55 23.56 -7.06
N VAL A 111 6.35 24.62 -7.01
CA VAL A 111 5.90 26.00 -7.17
C VAL A 111 6.31 26.54 -8.54
N GLU A 112 7.55 26.28 -8.95
CA GLU A 112 8.07 26.77 -10.24
C GLU A 112 7.75 25.82 -11.42
N GLY A 113 7.29 24.59 -11.13
CA GLY A 113 6.88 23.61 -12.15
C GLY A 113 8.03 23.06 -13.00
N LYS A 114 9.29 23.18 -12.56
CA LYS A 114 10.46 22.73 -13.30
C LYS A 114 10.78 21.26 -12.97
N VAL A 115 11.23 20.52 -13.97
CA VAL A 115 11.84 19.19 -13.76
C VAL A 115 13.12 19.37 -12.95
N LEU A 116 13.40 18.46 -12.02
CA LEU A 116 14.60 18.51 -11.19
C LEU A 116 15.79 17.90 -11.93
N ASP A 117 16.61 18.75 -12.52
CA ASP A 117 17.90 18.44 -13.10
C ASP A 117 19.00 19.32 -12.46
N PRO A 118 20.29 19.09 -12.73
CA PRO A 118 21.36 19.89 -12.12
C PRO A 118 21.22 21.41 -12.35
N ALA A 119 20.59 21.86 -13.44
CA ALA A 119 20.40 23.29 -13.71
C ALA A 119 19.27 23.91 -12.87
N SER A 120 18.36 23.12 -12.33
CA SER A 120 17.23 23.57 -11.51
C SER A 120 17.34 23.19 -10.02
N ILE A 121 18.40 22.49 -9.63
CA ILE A 121 18.68 22.09 -8.25
C ILE A 121 19.68 23.09 -7.65
N VAL A 122 19.45 23.51 -6.40
CA VAL A 122 20.37 24.41 -5.68
C VAL A 122 21.70 23.71 -5.44
N SER A 123 22.83 24.39 -5.69
CA SER A 123 24.16 23.86 -5.35
C SER A 123 24.39 23.87 -3.83
N PRO A 124 24.55 22.70 -3.18
CA PRO A 124 24.89 22.63 -1.76
C PRO A 124 26.33 23.06 -1.48
N SER A 125 27.25 22.96 -2.46
CA SER A 125 28.63 23.43 -2.28
C SER A 125 28.68 24.96 -2.25
N TYR A 126 28.07 25.65 -3.22
CA TYR A 126 27.94 27.12 -3.19
C TYR A 126 27.32 27.57 -1.86
N LEU A 127 26.20 26.95 -1.48
CA LEU A 127 25.45 27.35 -0.30
C LEU A 127 26.26 27.14 0.99
N PHE A 128 26.94 26.00 1.14
CA PHE A 128 27.81 25.73 2.29
C PHE A 128 28.93 26.76 2.41
N ASN A 129 29.60 27.05 1.29
CA ASN A 129 30.70 28.02 1.27
C ASN A 129 30.24 29.46 1.57
N ARG A 130 28.96 29.79 1.32
CA ARG A 130 28.34 31.07 1.71
C ARG A 130 27.85 31.11 3.16
N ALA A 131 27.35 29.99 3.67
CA ALA A 131 26.64 29.92 4.94
C ALA A 131 27.57 29.69 6.15
N ARG A 132 28.70 29.00 5.98
CA ARG A 132 29.55 28.68 7.15
C ARG A 132 30.06 29.94 7.86
N PRO A 133 29.87 30.07 9.19
CA PRO A 133 30.32 31.26 9.94
C PRO A 133 31.81 31.21 10.29
N ARG A 134 32.44 30.03 10.19
CA ARG A 134 33.86 29.79 10.52
C ARG A 134 34.57 29.12 9.34
N GLY A 135 35.80 28.66 9.57
CA GLY A 135 36.55 27.87 8.59
C GLY A 135 35.84 26.57 8.17
N CYS A 136 36.50 25.79 7.34
CA CYS A 136 35.94 24.63 6.65
C CYS A 136 35.33 23.55 7.57
N ASP A 137 35.81 23.45 8.81
CA ASP A 137 35.33 22.48 9.81
C ASP A 137 34.17 23.03 10.67
N GLY A 138 33.72 24.25 10.38
CA GLY A 138 32.79 25.00 11.23
C GLY A 138 31.32 24.66 11.05
N GLY A 139 30.95 23.90 10.02
CA GLY A 139 29.55 23.61 9.71
C GLY A 139 28.74 24.88 9.41
N SER A 140 27.41 24.78 9.47
CA SER A 140 26.50 25.94 9.44
C SER A 140 25.14 25.59 10.04
N SER A 141 24.42 26.60 10.52
CA SER A 141 23.04 26.44 11.01
C SER A 141 22.02 26.42 9.88
N LEU A 142 20.77 26.05 10.17
CA LEU A 142 19.68 26.15 9.19
C LEU A 142 19.44 27.61 8.77
N SER A 143 19.55 28.57 9.70
CA SER A 143 19.34 29.98 9.43
C SER A 143 20.47 30.60 8.62
N ASP A 144 21.73 30.23 8.86
CA ASP A 144 22.90 30.66 8.07
C ASP A 144 22.67 30.41 6.57
N ASN A 145 22.17 29.22 6.24
CA ASN A 145 21.84 28.82 4.87
C ASN A 145 20.68 29.63 4.30
N VAL A 146 19.67 29.94 5.11
CA VAL A 146 18.55 30.78 4.67
C VAL A 146 18.95 32.24 4.50
N TYR A 147 19.87 32.77 5.29
CA TYR A 147 20.44 34.10 5.07
C TYR A 147 21.13 34.19 3.71
N ALA A 148 21.95 33.19 3.35
CA ALA A 148 22.55 33.13 2.02
C ALA A 148 21.48 33.05 0.90
N LEU A 149 20.43 32.23 1.08
CA LEU A 149 19.35 32.12 0.10
C LEU A 149 18.47 33.37 -0.03
N LYS A 150 18.51 34.34 0.91
CA LYS A 150 17.82 35.62 0.71
C LYS A 150 18.45 36.45 -0.41
N ASP A 151 19.77 36.38 -0.54
CA ASP A 151 20.51 37.00 -1.65
C ASP A 151 20.35 36.19 -2.95
N GLY A 152 20.22 34.87 -2.79
CA GLY A 152 20.01 33.88 -3.85
C GLY A 152 21.16 32.88 -3.93
N ALA A 153 21.04 31.92 -4.84
CA ALA A 153 22.05 30.89 -5.06
C ALA A 153 22.23 30.56 -6.54
N VAL A 154 23.26 29.76 -6.82
CA VAL A 154 23.51 29.15 -8.14
C VAL A 154 23.03 27.70 -8.16
N SER A 155 22.79 27.18 -9.36
CA SER A 155 22.39 25.79 -9.53
C SER A 155 23.57 24.82 -9.41
N LEU A 156 23.26 23.54 -9.20
CA LEU A 156 24.23 22.45 -9.14
C LEU A 156 25.00 22.30 -10.47
N ALA A 157 24.42 22.69 -11.60
CA ALA A 157 25.12 22.74 -12.89
C ALA A 157 26.16 23.88 -12.96
N GLN A 158 25.85 25.02 -12.35
CA GLN A 158 26.74 26.19 -12.33
C GLN A 158 27.90 26.00 -11.36
N HIS A 159 27.62 25.48 -10.15
CA HIS A 159 28.63 25.12 -9.17
C HIS A 159 28.44 23.66 -8.71
N PRO A 160 29.03 22.69 -9.41
CA PRO A 160 28.94 21.27 -9.06
C PRO A 160 29.40 20.99 -7.64
N TYR A 161 28.78 20.00 -7.00
CA TYR A 161 29.21 19.60 -5.67
C TYR A 161 30.57 18.92 -5.74
N ILE A 162 31.49 19.42 -4.92
CA ILE A 162 32.72 18.72 -4.59
C ILE A 162 32.83 18.62 -3.07
N ASP A 163 33.34 17.50 -2.58
CA ASP A 163 33.58 17.26 -1.15
C ASP A 163 34.84 18.00 -0.68
N LYS A 164 34.88 19.32 -0.92
CA LYS A 164 35.98 20.21 -0.57
C LYS A 164 35.44 21.60 -0.25
N CYS A 165 36.12 22.22 0.70
CA CYS A 165 35.89 23.61 1.06
C CYS A 165 36.53 24.54 0.04
N GLU A 166 35.82 25.59 -0.37
CA GLU A 166 36.20 26.52 -1.43
C GLU A 166 35.91 27.97 -1.04
N THR A 167 36.51 28.93 -1.74
CA THR A 167 36.13 30.34 -1.64
C THR A 167 35.25 30.70 -2.84
N ILE A 168 34.08 31.28 -2.59
CA ILE A 168 33.19 31.74 -3.67
C ILE A 168 33.62 33.14 -4.11
N SER A 169 33.74 33.33 -5.43
CA SER A 169 34.14 34.61 -6.01
C SER A 169 33.05 35.68 -5.81
N THR A 170 33.45 36.95 -5.79
CA THR A 170 32.51 38.08 -5.71
C THR A 170 31.57 38.14 -6.90
N GLU A 171 32.07 37.75 -8.08
CA GLU A 171 31.33 37.70 -9.33
C GLU A 171 30.20 36.68 -9.23
N GLU A 172 30.50 35.47 -8.75
CA GLU A 172 29.52 34.40 -8.57
C GLU A 172 28.46 34.78 -7.53
N ILE A 173 28.85 35.39 -6.40
CA ILE A 173 27.91 35.91 -5.40
C ILE A 173 26.96 36.94 -6.03
N SER A 174 27.50 37.87 -6.81
CA SER A 174 26.68 38.92 -7.45
C SER A 174 25.74 38.38 -8.53
N GLY A 175 26.10 37.27 -9.18
CA GLY A 175 25.30 36.62 -10.21
C GLY A 175 24.24 35.65 -9.66
N ALA A 176 24.36 35.22 -8.40
CA ALA A 176 23.53 34.22 -7.75
C ALA A 176 22.13 34.76 -7.35
N THR A 177 21.31 35.13 -8.32
CA THR A 177 20.01 35.79 -8.09
C THR A 177 18.80 34.83 -8.07
N GLU A 178 19.00 33.56 -8.37
CA GLU A 178 17.95 32.54 -8.37
C GLU A 178 17.72 31.93 -6.97
N PHE A 179 16.75 31.03 -6.86
CA PHE A 179 16.47 30.23 -5.66
C PHE A 179 16.15 31.01 -4.38
N LYS A 180 15.74 32.28 -4.49
CA LYS A 180 15.41 33.13 -3.33
C LYS A 180 14.31 32.55 -2.44
N VAL A 181 14.41 32.85 -1.15
CA VAL A 181 13.47 32.43 -0.11
C VAL A 181 12.98 33.62 0.70
N GLN A 182 11.79 33.50 1.28
CA GLN A 182 11.23 34.52 2.17
C GLN A 182 11.80 34.38 3.60
N GLY A 183 12.04 33.15 4.05
CA GLY A 183 12.62 32.88 5.37
C GLY A 183 12.21 31.53 5.95
N LEU A 184 12.59 31.32 7.22
CA LEU A 184 12.21 30.18 8.03
C LEU A 184 11.01 30.50 8.93
N PHE A 185 10.21 29.49 9.18
CA PHE A 185 9.13 29.50 10.16
C PHE A 185 9.31 28.29 11.07
N ARG A 186 9.18 28.50 12.37
CA ARG A 186 9.39 27.42 13.35
C ARG A 186 8.10 26.68 13.67
N LEU A 187 8.27 25.39 13.95
CA LEU A 187 7.26 24.52 14.57
C LEU A 187 7.67 24.26 16.03
N ASP A 188 6.73 23.78 16.84
CA ASP A 188 7.05 23.12 18.09
C ASP A 188 7.57 21.71 17.78
N ALA A 189 8.89 21.51 17.88
CA ALA A 189 9.51 20.22 17.59
C ALA A 189 9.00 19.09 18.50
N THR A 190 8.45 19.40 19.67
CA THR A 190 7.88 18.39 20.58
C THR A 190 6.52 17.86 20.11
N ARG A 191 5.90 18.51 19.11
CA ARG A 191 4.57 18.18 18.61
C ARG A 191 4.65 17.59 17.20
N ILE A 192 4.73 16.26 17.13
CA ILE A 192 4.77 15.54 15.85
C ILE A 192 3.60 15.89 14.92
N ASP A 193 2.42 16.20 15.46
CA ASP A 193 1.24 16.61 14.70
C ASP A 193 1.46 17.91 13.92
N ASP A 194 2.29 18.81 14.43
CA ASP A 194 2.61 20.06 13.74
C ASP A 194 3.48 19.74 12.50
N VAL A 195 4.39 18.77 12.60
CA VAL A 195 5.18 18.26 11.46
C VAL A 195 4.28 17.53 10.45
N ARG A 196 3.47 16.57 10.92
CA ARG A 196 2.52 15.80 10.07
C ARG A 196 1.55 16.73 9.35
N GLY A 197 1.04 17.73 10.05
CA GLY A 197 0.18 18.76 9.48
C GLY A 197 0.81 19.50 8.32
N ARG A 198 2.08 19.93 8.43
CA ARG A 198 2.78 20.59 7.31
C ARG A 198 2.94 19.66 6.12
N LEU A 199 3.34 18.42 6.37
CA LEU A 199 3.50 17.40 5.31
C LEU A 199 2.18 17.13 4.58
N ALA A 200 1.06 16.99 5.32
CA ALA A 200 -0.28 16.85 4.74
C ALA A 200 -0.70 18.09 3.94
N GLN A 201 -0.22 19.27 4.31
CA GLN A 201 -0.41 20.52 3.58
C GLN A 201 0.56 20.70 2.38
N GLY A 202 1.40 19.70 2.06
CA GLY A 202 2.36 19.77 0.96
C GLY A 202 3.59 20.63 1.27
N GLU A 203 3.87 20.89 2.54
CA GLU A 203 4.99 21.70 3.01
C GLU A 203 6.02 20.80 3.71
N PRO A 204 7.23 20.60 3.15
CA PRO A 204 8.25 19.79 3.79
C PRO A 204 8.85 20.46 5.02
N VAL A 205 9.32 19.65 5.96
CA VAL A 205 9.85 20.13 7.24
C VAL A 205 11.32 19.77 7.34
N ILE A 206 12.17 20.77 7.56
CA ILE A 206 13.60 20.58 7.80
C ILE A 206 13.76 20.28 9.29
N LEU A 207 14.48 19.20 9.60
CA LEU A 207 14.70 18.72 10.96
C LEU A 207 16.18 18.81 11.33
N ALA A 208 16.45 19.38 12.50
CA ALA A 208 17.72 19.22 13.19
C ALA A 208 17.62 18.04 14.14
N LEU A 209 18.45 17.02 13.95
CA LEU A 209 18.45 15.80 14.74
C LEU A 209 19.76 15.66 15.52
N GLN A 210 19.65 15.35 16.81
CA GLN A 210 20.72 14.74 17.60
C GLN A 210 20.89 13.28 17.15
N LEU A 211 22.07 12.90 16.66
CA LEU A 211 22.29 11.53 16.16
C LEU A 211 22.82 10.59 17.25
N TRP A 212 22.63 9.28 16.98
CA TRP A 212 23.23 8.16 17.69
C TRP A 212 23.94 7.26 16.67
N PRO A 213 24.96 6.48 17.06
CA PRO A 213 25.71 5.62 16.14
C PRO A 213 24.86 4.63 15.33
N SER A 214 23.70 4.22 15.86
CA SER A 214 22.75 3.36 15.16
C SER A 214 22.18 3.99 13.88
N PHE A 215 22.24 5.32 13.76
CA PHE A 215 21.72 6.05 12.60
C PHE A 215 22.55 5.80 11.34
N ASP A 216 23.88 5.72 11.44
CA ASP A 216 24.76 5.34 10.32
C ASP A 216 24.48 3.90 9.83
N ASP A 217 24.08 3.02 10.74
CA ASP A 217 23.88 1.59 10.50
C ASP A 217 22.51 1.26 9.88
N TYR A 218 21.64 2.26 9.68
CA TYR A 218 20.33 2.05 9.06
C TYR A 218 20.45 1.54 7.62
N ARG A 219 19.72 0.46 7.30
CA ARG A 219 19.67 -0.15 5.95
C ARG A 219 18.24 -0.39 5.43
N GLY A 220 17.20 -0.20 6.26
CA GLY A 220 15.81 -0.37 5.86
C GLY A 220 14.86 -0.62 7.03
N GLY A 221 13.55 -0.59 6.77
CA GLY A 221 12.52 -0.72 7.81
C GLY A 221 12.29 0.57 8.61
N VAL A 222 11.62 0.48 9.76
CA VAL A 222 11.40 1.65 10.65
C VAL A 222 12.57 1.78 11.63
N TYR A 223 13.23 2.93 11.61
CA TYR A 223 14.33 3.25 12.51
C TYR A 223 13.81 3.60 13.91
N HIS A 224 14.44 3.00 14.90
CA HIS A 224 14.29 3.32 16.32
C HIS A 224 15.67 3.65 16.90
N VAL A 225 15.71 4.55 17.89
CA VAL A 225 16.96 4.88 18.57
C VAL A 225 17.41 3.67 19.40
N ASP A 226 18.64 3.20 19.14
CA ASP A 226 19.32 2.26 20.02
C ASP A 226 20.26 3.03 20.97
N LYS A 227 19.88 3.12 22.24
CA LYS A 227 20.66 3.79 23.29
C LYS A 227 21.66 2.89 23.99
N THR A 228 21.90 1.67 23.51
CA THR A 228 22.96 0.80 24.09
C THR A 228 24.33 1.46 24.02
N SER A 229 24.53 2.40 23.09
CA SER A 229 25.63 3.36 23.13
C SER A 229 25.17 4.67 23.79
N ASN A 230 25.79 5.05 24.91
CA ASN A 230 25.48 6.30 25.64
C ASN A 230 26.06 7.56 25.00
N ASN A 231 26.66 7.47 23.81
CA ASN A 231 27.36 8.59 23.19
C ASN A 231 26.51 9.14 22.04
N ALA A 232 25.74 10.18 22.34
CA ALA A 232 25.15 11.02 21.30
C ALA A 232 26.26 11.58 20.40
N GLU A 233 26.04 11.58 19.08
CA GLU A 233 26.97 12.11 18.10
C GLU A 233 26.77 13.62 17.89
N GLY A 234 27.25 14.18 16.78
CA GLY A 234 26.92 15.56 16.41
C GLY A 234 25.46 15.73 15.99
N TYR A 235 25.07 16.98 15.73
CA TYR A 235 23.78 17.28 15.13
C TYR A 235 23.83 17.12 13.61
N HIS A 236 22.71 16.71 13.03
CA HIS A 236 22.58 16.48 11.59
C HIS A 236 21.26 17.03 11.07
N ALA A 237 21.27 17.54 9.83
CA ALA A 237 20.08 18.08 9.19
C ALA A 237 19.52 17.10 8.15
N VAL A 238 18.22 16.83 8.23
CA VAL A 238 17.46 16.04 7.25
C VAL A 238 16.17 16.77 6.89
N VAL A 239 15.45 16.30 5.85
CA VAL A 239 14.13 16.86 5.51
C VAL A 239 13.08 15.76 5.60
N ALA A 240 12.04 15.99 6.40
CA ALA A 240 10.85 15.17 6.38
C ALA A 240 10.09 15.39 5.08
N THR A 241 9.84 14.31 4.35
CA THR A 241 9.16 14.30 3.05
C THR A 241 7.78 13.66 3.15
N GLY A 242 7.41 13.04 4.27
CA GLY A 242 6.13 12.37 4.41
C GLY A 242 5.98 11.68 5.76
N TYR A 243 4.87 10.98 5.94
CA TYR A 243 4.61 10.13 7.11
C TYR A 243 3.63 9.01 6.75
N ASP A 244 3.65 7.95 7.56
CA ASP A 244 2.74 6.82 7.47
C ASP A 244 2.35 6.35 8.88
N ASP A 245 1.09 6.58 9.26
CA ASP A 245 0.57 6.23 10.58
C ASP A 245 0.40 4.71 10.76
N HIS A 246 0.33 3.90 9.69
CA HIS A 246 0.42 2.45 9.84
C HIS A 246 1.83 2.00 10.23
N LYS A 247 2.86 2.79 9.91
CA LYS A 247 4.25 2.56 10.32
C LYS A 247 4.64 3.31 11.61
N GLN A 248 3.81 4.27 12.04
CA GLN A 248 4.13 5.21 13.12
C GLN A 248 5.47 5.92 12.87
N ALA A 249 5.70 6.41 11.64
CA ALA A 249 6.99 6.94 11.22
C ALA A 249 6.90 8.11 10.22
N LEU A 250 7.88 9.01 10.30
CA LEU A 250 8.16 10.02 9.28
C LEU A 250 9.04 9.42 8.17
N ARG A 251 8.78 9.80 6.93
CA ARG A 251 9.72 9.60 5.82
C ARG A 251 10.68 10.78 5.79
N VAL A 252 11.99 10.52 5.82
CA VAL A 252 13.02 11.56 5.74
C VAL A 252 13.99 11.30 4.59
N ILE A 253 14.40 12.36 3.89
CA ILE A 253 15.50 12.33 2.92
C ILE A 253 16.79 12.81 3.59
N ASN A 254 17.87 12.06 3.38
CA ASN A 254 19.19 12.34 3.91
C ASN A 254 20.16 12.76 2.79
N SER A 255 21.41 13.10 3.15
CA SER A 255 22.47 13.59 2.26
C SER A 255 23.74 12.74 2.31
N TRP A 256 23.59 11.44 2.54
CA TRP A 256 24.69 10.46 2.63
C TRP A 256 24.72 9.48 1.45
N GLY A 257 24.20 9.92 0.31
CA GLY A 257 24.14 9.14 -0.91
C GLY A 257 23.02 8.10 -0.91
N ARG A 258 22.86 7.46 -2.06
CA ARG A 258 21.79 6.49 -2.32
C ARG A 258 22.09 5.08 -1.78
N LYS A 259 23.32 4.85 -1.34
CA LYS A 259 23.77 3.58 -0.76
C LYS A 259 23.48 3.48 0.73
N TRP A 260 23.23 4.61 1.39
CA TRP A 260 22.73 4.66 2.75
C TRP A 260 21.21 4.47 2.81
N GLY A 261 20.72 3.71 3.78
CA GLY A 261 19.29 3.50 4.02
C GLY A 261 18.53 2.95 2.82
N GLU A 262 17.31 3.47 2.60
CA GLU A 262 16.43 3.08 1.50
C GLU A 262 16.57 4.07 0.34
N HIS A 263 17.64 3.92 -0.45
CA HIS A 263 18.00 4.84 -1.54
C HIS A 263 18.27 6.29 -1.07
N GLY A 264 18.84 6.45 0.13
CA GLY A 264 19.13 7.72 0.78
C GLY A 264 17.96 8.33 1.56
N LEU A 265 16.90 7.56 1.75
CA LEU A 265 15.77 7.91 2.62
C LEU A 265 15.67 6.93 3.79
N MET A 266 14.92 7.33 4.82
CA MET A 266 14.66 6.53 6.02
C MET A 266 13.20 6.68 6.48
N TRP A 267 12.66 5.63 7.11
CA TRP A 267 11.49 5.75 7.98
C TRP A 267 11.94 5.99 9.43
N LEU A 268 11.82 7.21 9.93
CA LEU A 268 12.14 7.61 11.29
C LEU A 268 10.89 7.44 12.18
N SER A 269 10.89 6.50 13.12
CA SER A 269 9.73 6.32 14.02
C SER A 269 9.39 7.61 14.77
N TYR A 270 8.11 7.79 15.13
CA TYR A 270 7.67 8.93 15.93
C TYR A 270 8.37 8.98 17.30
N ASP A 271 8.66 7.82 17.90
CA ASP A 271 9.43 7.73 19.13
C ASP A 271 10.89 8.16 18.94
N ALA A 272 11.52 7.79 17.82
CA ALA A 272 12.87 8.25 17.51
C ALA A 272 12.89 9.76 17.26
N TYR A 273 11.92 10.28 16.51
CA TYR A 273 11.74 11.72 16.32
C TYR A 273 11.64 12.45 17.66
N ALA A 274 10.78 12.00 18.58
CA ALA A 274 10.58 12.63 19.88
C ALA A 274 11.86 12.66 20.75
N GLN A 275 12.80 11.74 20.49
CA GLN A 275 14.07 11.63 21.22
C GLN A 275 15.22 12.38 20.54
N MET A 276 15.14 12.62 19.23
CA MET A 276 16.24 13.14 18.42
C MET A 276 16.01 14.57 17.95
N ALA A 277 14.76 15.02 17.77
CA ALA A 277 14.46 16.30 17.15
C ALA A 277 14.73 17.48 18.09
N GLU A 278 15.67 18.34 17.68
CA GLU A 278 16.04 19.57 18.39
C GLU A 278 15.36 20.80 17.76
N GLU A 279 15.24 20.81 16.43
CA GLU A 279 14.57 21.88 15.68
C GLU A 279 13.69 21.29 14.58
N ALA A 280 12.53 21.90 14.38
CA ALA A 280 11.65 21.64 13.25
C ALA A 280 11.22 22.98 12.63
N VAL A 281 11.58 23.19 11.37
CA VAL A 281 11.30 24.44 10.65
C VAL A 281 10.80 24.16 9.24
N VAL A 282 10.03 25.08 8.69
CA VAL A 282 9.68 25.09 7.27
C VAL A 282 10.31 26.28 6.55
N LEU A 283 10.67 26.06 5.30
CA LEU A 283 11.23 27.08 4.42
C LEU A 283 10.11 27.67 3.56
N ARG A 284 9.93 28.99 3.55
CA ARG A 284 8.94 29.62 2.65
C ARG A 284 9.56 30.25 1.42
N VAL A 285 8.89 30.03 0.29
CA VAL A 285 9.18 30.63 -1.00
C VAL A 285 7.97 31.43 -1.48
N ALA A 286 8.21 32.43 -2.33
CA ALA A 286 7.12 33.19 -2.93
C ALA A 286 6.24 32.27 -3.81
N GLY A 287 4.92 32.40 -3.68
CA GLY A 287 3.95 31.66 -4.50
C GLY A 287 3.50 30.31 -3.93
N PHE A 288 4.17 29.77 -2.90
CA PHE A 288 3.70 28.55 -2.24
C PHE A 288 2.36 28.78 -1.53
N LYS A 289 1.42 27.86 -1.74
CA LYS A 289 0.12 27.83 -1.05
C LYS A 289 -0.06 26.45 -0.42
N PRO A 290 -0.17 26.35 0.92
CA PRO A 290 -0.44 25.08 1.57
C PRO A 290 -1.76 24.48 1.08
N ASN A 291 -1.79 23.15 0.94
CA ASN A 291 -3.04 22.44 0.65
C ASN A 291 -4.05 22.67 1.80
N PRO A 292 -5.35 22.77 1.50
CA PRO A 292 -6.36 22.85 2.54
C PRO A 292 -6.35 21.56 3.39
N PRO A 293 -6.64 21.63 4.69
CA PRO A 293 -6.77 20.44 5.52
C PRO A 293 -7.79 19.46 4.94
N VAL A 294 -7.48 18.17 5.00
CA VAL A 294 -8.42 17.11 4.61
C VAL A 294 -9.59 17.15 5.57
N GLN A 295 -10.81 17.19 5.05
CA GLN A 295 -12.01 17.01 5.87
C GLN A 295 -12.27 15.51 6.07
N PRO A 296 -12.66 15.07 7.27
CA PRO A 296 -13.07 13.68 7.47
C PRO A 296 -14.24 13.35 6.56
N LEU A 297 -14.24 12.15 5.98
CA LEU A 297 -15.35 11.72 5.13
C LEU A 297 -16.61 11.57 6.00
N ASP A 298 -17.74 12.15 5.57
CA ASP A 298 -19.01 11.93 6.26
C ASP A 298 -19.57 10.55 5.87
N THR A 299 -19.45 9.58 6.78
CA THR A 299 -19.96 8.22 6.60
C THR A 299 -21.27 7.97 7.33
N SER A 300 -21.97 9.01 7.81
CA SER A 300 -23.16 8.86 8.65
C SER A 300 -24.29 8.09 7.95
N GLU A 301 -24.63 8.49 6.71
CA GLU A 301 -25.66 7.84 5.89
C GLU A 301 -25.28 6.38 5.57
N LEU A 302 -24.01 6.14 5.19
CA LEU A 302 -23.50 4.78 4.93
C LEU A 302 -23.60 3.89 6.16
N SER A 303 -23.21 4.40 7.33
CA SER A 303 -23.27 3.67 8.60
C SER A 303 -24.70 3.29 8.96
N GLN A 304 -25.66 4.20 8.77
CA GLN A 304 -27.09 3.93 9.01
C GLN A 304 -27.63 2.87 8.04
N LEU A 305 -27.30 2.96 6.76
CA LEU A 305 -27.74 1.98 5.76
C LEU A 305 -27.16 0.58 6.05
N ILE A 306 -25.87 0.48 6.37
CA ILE A 306 -25.24 -0.80 6.71
C ILE A 306 -25.84 -1.40 7.98
N ALA A 307 -26.11 -0.59 9.00
CA ALA A 307 -26.79 -1.05 10.21
C ALA A 307 -28.20 -1.56 9.92
N ASP A 308 -28.96 -0.87 9.06
CA ASP A 308 -30.28 -1.30 8.61
C ASP A 308 -30.24 -2.66 7.88
N ILE A 309 -29.33 -2.81 6.93
CA ILE A 309 -29.15 -4.05 6.14
C ILE A 309 -28.77 -5.23 7.05
N ASN A 310 -27.76 -5.04 7.91
CA ASN A 310 -27.26 -6.09 8.80
C ASN A 310 -28.26 -6.51 9.89
N THR A 311 -29.19 -5.63 10.28
CA THR A 311 -30.20 -5.93 11.31
C THR A 311 -31.47 -6.55 10.75
N ARG A 312 -31.91 -6.15 9.54
CA ARG A 312 -33.16 -6.62 8.95
C ARG A 312 -33.02 -7.87 8.12
N THR A 313 -31.83 -8.10 7.55
CA THR A 313 -31.59 -9.20 6.63
C THR A 313 -30.42 -10.05 7.08
N CYS A 314 -30.35 -11.26 6.55
CA CYS A 314 -29.21 -12.14 6.72
C CYS A 314 -28.04 -11.60 5.90
N ALA A 315 -27.29 -10.67 6.49
CA ALA A 315 -26.20 -9.92 5.86
C ALA A 315 -25.03 -9.74 6.84
N ASN A 316 -23.85 -9.46 6.29
CA ASN A 316 -22.70 -8.99 7.04
C ASN A 316 -21.91 -8.05 6.13
N VAL A 317 -22.23 -6.77 6.20
CA VAL A 317 -21.57 -5.71 5.45
C VAL A 317 -20.78 -4.85 6.43
N THR A 318 -19.54 -4.55 6.06
CA THR A 318 -18.64 -3.66 6.80
C THR A 318 -18.03 -2.65 5.86
N PHE A 319 -17.49 -1.57 6.42
CA PHE A 319 -16.73 -0.60 5.66
C PHE A 319 -15.46 -0.21 6.40
N ARG A 320 -14.42 0.13 5.64
CA ARG A 320 -13.15 0.67 6.13
C ARG A 320 -12.78 1.89 5.30
N GLN A 321 -12.18 2.89 5.95
CA GLN A 321 -11.57 4.00 5.22
C GLN A 321 -10.21 3.54 4.67
N ASP A 322 -9.92 3.95 3.43
CA ASP A 322 -8.70 3.67 2.68
C ASP A 322 -8.28 4.99 2.00
N GLY A 323 -7.46 5.76 2.71
CA GLY A 323 -7.10 7.13 2.34
C GLY A 323 -8.31 8.05 2.25
N LYS A 324 -8.61 8.51 1.02
CA LYS A 324 -9.78 9.37 0.72
C LYS A 324 -11.04 8.57 0.37
N THR A 325 -10.95 7.25 0.28
CA THR A 325 -12.07 6.40 -0.12
C THR A 325 -12.58 5.57 1.06
N VAL A 326 -13.83 5.13 1.00
CA VAL A 326 -14.42 4.18 1.93
C VAL A 326 -14.76 2.92 1.15
N VAL A 327 -14.11 1.81 1.51
CA VAL A 327 -14.31 0.52 0.88
C VAL A 327 -15.35 -0.26 1.65
N VAL A 328 -16.43 -0.63 0.98
CA VAL A 328 -17.53 -1.44 1.51
C VAL A 328 -17.38 -2.89 1.01
N SER A 329 -17.47 -3.85 1.93
CA SER A 329 -17.26 -5.27 1.67
C SER A 329 -18.18 -6.16 2.51
N GLY A 330 -18.38 -7.41 2.08
CA GLY A 330 -19.13 -8.42 2.81
C GLY A 330 -20.18 -9.13 1.95
N PHE A 331 -21.36 -9.39 2.52
CA PHE A 331 -22.49 -9.94 1.76
C PHE A 331 -23.83 -9.41 2.25
N VAL A 332 -24.80 -9.40 1.35
CA VAL A 332 -26.20 -9.02 1.60
C VAL A 332 -27.14 -10.19 1.30
N GLY A 333 -28.31 -10.19 1.95
CA GLY A 333 -29.31 -11.25 1.74
C GLY A 333 -30.11 -11.12 0.43
N SER A 334 -30.09 -9.95 -0.21
CA SER A 334 -30.91 -9.66 -1.39
C SER A 334 -30.20 -8.78 -2.41
N ASP A 335 -30.58 -8.90 -3.68
CA ASP A 335 -30.09 -7.99 -4.73
C ASP A 335 -30.62 -6.55 -4.55
N ASP A 336 -31.69 -6.36 -3.79
CA ASP A 336 -32.22 -5.03 -3.46
C ASP A 336 -31.31 -4.28 -2.49
N ASP A 337 -30.84 -4.94 -1.43
CA ASP A 337 -29.89 -4.34 -0.49
C ASP A 337 -28.55 -4.04 -1.16
N ARG A 338 -28.12 -4.88 -2.12
CA ARG A 338 -26.94 -4.59 -2.94
C ARG A 338 -27.13 -3.32 -3.76
N ARG A 339 -28.29 -3.18 -4.43
CA ARG A 339 -28.62 -1.97 -5.19
C ARG A 339 -28.67 -0.73 -4.31
N ARG A 340 -29.23 -0.81 -3.10
CA ARG A 340 -29.25 0.32 -2.14
C ARG A 340 -27.83 0.80 -1.79
N LEU A 341 -26.89 -0.13 -1.58
CA LEU A 341 -25.47 0.20 -1.35
C LEU A 341 -24.82 0.84 -2.60
N GLU A 342 -25.09 0.29 -3.79
CA GLU A 342 -24.58 0.81 -5.07
C GLU A 342 -25.14 2.20 -5.39
N GLU A 343 -26.43 2.45 -5.11
CA GLU A 343 -27.08 3.75 -5.28
C GLU A 343 -26.48 4.80 -4.35
N LEU A 344 -26.22 4.47 -3.08
CA LEU A 344 -25.54 5.39 -2.16
C LEU A 344 -24.12 5.71 -2.65
N ALA A 345 -23.37 4.69 -3.06
CA ALA A 345 -22.02 4.87 -3.61
C ALA A 345 -22.02 5.67 -4.93
N SER A 346 -23.06 5.58 -5.75
CA SER A 346 -23.17 6.38 -6.97
C SER A 346 -23.29 7.89 -6.71
N LYS A 347 -23.81 8.28 -5.53
CA LYS A 347 -23.95 9.67 -5.10
C LYS A 347 -22.69 10.22 -4.42
N ASN A 348 -21.81 9.33 -3.94
CA ASN A 348 -20.59 9.70 -3.23
C ASN A 348 -19.38 8.99 -3.86
N PRO A 349 -18.57 9.68 -4.70
CA PRO A 349 -17.47 9.05 -5.44
C PRO A 349 -16.38 8.45 -4.55
N ASP A 350 -16.32 8.87 -3.28
CA ASP A 350 -15.37 8.39 -2.29
C ASP A 350 -15.79 7.02 -1.72
N ILE A 351 -17.06 6.62 -1.83
CA ILE A 351 -17.53 5.30 -1.40
C ILE A 351 -17.37 4.30 -2.56
N LYS A 352 -16.68 3.18 -2.29
CA LYS A 352 -16.45 2.08 -3.23
C LYS A 352 -17.06 0.79 -2.69
N VAL A 353 -18.09 0.30 -3.37
CA VAL A 353 -18.65 -1.04 -3.13
C VAL A 353 -17.85 -2.03 -3.97
N VAL A 354 -16.88 -2.71 -3.35
CA VAL A 354 -15.92 -3.56 -4.10
C VAL A 354 -16.26 -5.04 -3.97
N SER A 355 -16.55 -5.51 -2.76
CA SER A 355 -16.61 -6.95 -2.46
C SER A 355 -17.88 -7.31 -1.70
N VAL A 356 -19.04 -6.87 -2.21
CA VAL A 356 -20.36 -7.18 -1.61
C VAL A 356 -21.08 -8.22 -2.47
N ALA A 357 -21.09 -9.47 -2.00
CA ALA A 357 -21.82 -10.56 -2.66
C ALA A 357 -23.29 -10.59 -2.25
N THR A 358 -24.18 -11.03 -3.15
CA THR A 358 -25.56 -11.37 -2.77
C THR A 358 -25.61 -12.85 -2.39
N ALA A 359 -25.90 -13.13 -1.12
CA ALA A 359 -26.01 -14.47 -0.56
C ALA A 359 -27.41 -14.62 0.08
N PRO A 360 -28.43 -15.08 -0.65
CA PRO A 360 -29.74 -15.31 -0.06
C PRO A 360 -29.72 -16.42 1.00
N TRP A 361 -30.76 -16.52 1.81
CA TRP A 361 -30.95 -17.68 2.68
C TRP A 361 -31.02 -18.95 1.81
N PRO A 362 -30.30 -20.05 2.14
CA PRO A 362 -29.55 -20.31 3.38
C PRO A 362 -28.04 -19.95 3.33
N GLN A 363 -27.53 -19.42 2.22
CA GLN A 363 -26.10 -19.17 2.01
C GLN A 363 -25.53 -18.16 3.01
N CYS A 364 -26.25 -17.06 3.27
CA CYS A 364 -25.84 -16.07 4.26
C CYS A 364 -25.67 -16.66 5.67
N GLU A 365 -26.56 -17.56 6.11
CA GLU A 365 -26.49 -18.21 7.42
C GLU A 365 -25.24 -19.07 7.51
N LEU A 366 -24.93 -19.83 6.45
CA LEU A 366 -23.70 -20.61 6.37
C LEU A 366 -22.46 -19.72 6.45
N LYS A 367 -22.44 -18.60 5.72
CA LYS A 367 -21.35 -17.62 5.75
C LYS A 367 -21.18 -17.00 7.14
N GLN A 368 -22.26 -16.63 7.83
CA GLN A 368 -22.20 -16.10 9.20
C GLN A 368 -21.69 -17.15 10.19
N MET A 369 -22.24 -18.37 10.14
CA MET A 369 -21.87 -19.44 11.05
C MET A 369 -20.42 -19.91 10.88
N LEU A 370 -19.90 -19.86 9.65
CA LEU A 370 -18.56 -20.32 9.31
C LEU A 370 -17.54 -19.17 9.17
N ALA A 371 -17.90 -17.92 9.50
CA ALA A 371 -17.05 -16.74 9.32
C ALA A 371 -15.66 -16.92 9.95
N ARG A 372 -15.59 -17.40 11.19
CA ARG A 372 -14.31 -17.71 11.85
C ARG A 372 -13.57 -18.88 11.20
N ALA A 373 -14.30 -19.94 10.84
CA ALA A 373 -13.71 -21.12 10.21
C ALA A 373 -13.09 -20.81 8.84
N THR A 374 -13.58 -19.79 8.13
CA THR A 374 -13.00 -19.32 6.86
C THR A 374 -11.74 -18.46 7.02
N GLU A 375 -11.43 -18.01 8.23
CA GLU A 375 -10.22 -17.25 8.54
C GLU A 375 -9.08 -18.14 9.08
N GLU A 376 -9.35 -19.42 9.35
CA GLU A 376 -8.35 -20.37 9.83
C GLU A 376 -7.17 -20.50 8.83
N PRO A 377 -5.90 -20.43 9.31
CA PRO A 377 -4.72 -20.51 8.45
C PRO A 377 -4.63 -21.80 7.63
N GLU A 378 -4.98 -22.94 8.23
CA GLU A 378 -4.95 -24.27 7.59
C GLU A 378 -6.34 -24.69 7.07
N LYS A 379 -7.03 -23.79 6.36
CA LYS A 379 -8.33 -24.09 5.76
C LYS A 379 -8.22 -24.91 4.47
N PRO A 380 -9.25 -25.71 4.13
CA PRO A 380 -9.32 -26.37 2.84
C PRO A 380 -9.36 -25.33 1.71
N ILE A 381 -9.01 -25.75 0.50
CA ILE A 381 -9.19 -24.94 -0.72
C ILE A 381 -10.20 -25.64 -1.59
N ILE A 382 -11.13 -24.89 -2.17
CA ILE A 382 -12.09 -25.40 -3.13
C ILE A 382 -12.06 -24.57 -4.41
N SER A 383 -12.18 -25.25 -5.55
CA SER A 383 -12.36 -24.64 -6.85
C SER A 383 -13.48 -25.33 -7.63
N VAL A 384 -14.23 -24.53 -8.38
CA VAL A 384 -15.23 -25.01 -9.35
C VAL A 384 -14.72 -24.64 -10.73
N VAL A 385 -14.57 -25.63 -11.61
CA VAL A 385 -14.07 -25.39 -12.96
C VAL A 385 -15.12 -24.65 -13.78
N ASP A 386 -14.70 -23.59 -14.49
CA ASP A 386 -15.56 -22.77 -15.34
C ASP A 386 -16.77 -22.18 -14.58
N GLN A 387 -16.52 -21.70 -13.35
CA GLN A 387 -17.51 -21.19 -12.40
C GLN A 387 -18.44 -20.11 -12.96
N ASP A 388 -17.98 -19.34 -13.96
CA ASP A 388 -18.74 -18.27 -14.60
C ASP A 388 -19.67 -18.74 -15.73
N HIS A 389 -19.51 -19.99 -16.22
CA HIS A 389 -20.25 -20.53 -17.38
C HIS A 389 -20.91 -21.89 -17.07
N LEU A 390 -21.65 -21.93 -15.96
CA LEU A 390 -22.37 -23.12 -15.50
C LEU A 390 -23.80 -23.17 -16.05
N SER A 391 -24.04 -24.01 -17.06
CA SER A 391 -25.34 -24.17 -17.73
C SER A 391 -25.85 -25.62 -17.71
N PRO A 392 -27.17 -25.84 -17.87
CA PRO A 392 -27.75 -27.18 -17.92
C PRO A 392 -27.03 -28.12 -18.90
N GLY A 393 -26.85 -29.37 -18.49
CA GLY A 393 -26.17 -30.40 -19.28
C GLY A 393 -24.64 -30.37 -19.23
N ARG A 394 -24.03 -29.28 -18.73
CA ARG A 394 -22.58 -29.25 -18.47
C ARG A 394 -22.24 -29.97 -17.17
N LEU A 395 -20.97 -30.34 -17.05
CA LEU A 395 -20.43 -30.96 -15.85
C LEU A 395 -20.13 -29.92 -14.78
N LEU A 396 -20.51 -30.23 -13.55
CA LEU A 396 -20.04 -29.51 -12.37
C LEU A 396 -18.78 -30.20 -11.85
N ASN A 397 -17.61 -29.72 -12.27
CA ASN A 397 -16.33 -30.25 -11.82
C ASN A 397 -15.79 -29.44 -10.64
N VAL A 398 -15.49 -30.14 -9.54
CA VAL A 398 -15.11 -29.54 -8.27
C VAL A 398 -13.83 -30.20 -7.80
N THR A 399 -12.86 -29.38 -7.40
CA THR A 399 -11.63 -29.85 -6.79
C THR A 399 -11.49 -29.28 -5.39
N VAL A 400 -11.17 -30.15 -4.43
CA VAL A 400 -10.95 -29.80 -3.02
C VAL A 400 -9.57 -30.25 -2.58
N HIS A 401 -8.79 -29.32 -2.04
CA HIS A 401 -7.52 -29.62 -1.37
C HIS A 401 -7.72 -29.65 0.14
N THR A 402 -7.35 -30.76 0.77
CA THR A 402 -7.44 -30.89 2.23
C THR A 402 -6.30 -30.14 2.93
N PRO A 403 -6.49 -29.74 4.20
CA PRO A 403 -5.45 -29.13 5.03
C PRO A 403 -4.19 -29.98 5.18
N GLY A 404 -3.11 -29.37 5.66
CA GLY A 404 -1.83 -30.02 5.94
C GLY A 404 -1.81 -31.01 7.12
N HIS A 405 -2.99 -31.44 7.61
CA HIS A 405 -3.14 -32.36 8.72
C HIS A 405 -4.34 -33.31 8.52
N PHE A 406 -4.33 -34.44 9.24
CA PHE A 406 -5.43 -35.40 9.21
C PHE A 406 -6.73 -34.76 9.71
N SER A 407 -7.78 -34.84 8.89
CA SER A 407 -9.03 -34.14 9.19
C SER A 407 -10.26 -34.93 8.75
N TYR A 408 -11.36 -34.72 9.45
CA TYR A 408 -12.68 -35.15 9.03
C TYR A 408 -13.22 -34.13 8.02
N VAL A 409 -13.46 -34.58 6.79
CA VAL A 409 -13.86 -33.72 5.67
C VAL A 409 -15.35 -33.90 5.39
N TYR A 410 -16.09 -32.80 5.38
CA TYR A 410 -17.51 -32.73 5.03
C TYR A 410 -17.66 -31.81 3.81
N ILE A 411 -18.19 -32.35 2.72
CA ILE A 411 -18.44 -31.57 1.49
C ILE A 411 -19.95 -31.59 1.23
N SER A 412 -20.54 -30.39 1.23
CA SER A 412 -21.96 -30.18 1.04
C SER A 412 -22.20 -29.22 -0.12
N TYR A 413 -23.15 -29.56 -0.98
CA TYR A 413 -23.62 -28.74 -2.10
C TYR A 413 -25.02 -28.24 -1.79
N ILE A 414 -25.19 -26.91 -1.77
CA ILE A 414 -26.45 -26.24 -1.53
C ILE A 414 -27.00 -25.78 -2.86
N GLN A 415 -28.14 -26.35 -3.24
CA GLN A 415 -28.82 -26.13 -4.50
C GLN A 415 -29.71 -24.88 -4.47
N ALA A 416 -30.10 -24.41 -5.65
CA ALA A 416 -30.94 -23.22 -5.78
C ALA A 416 -32.33 -23.35 -5.12
N ASP A 417 -32.85 -24.57 -4.97
CA ASP A 417 -34.10 -24.88 -4.26
C ASP A 417 -33.92 -25.08 -2.74
N GLN A 418 -32.74 -24.76 -2.21
CA GLN A 418 -32.41 -24.87 -0.78
C GLN A 418 -32.29 -26.32 -0.29
N THR A 419 -32.16 -27.29 -1.20
CA THR A 419 -31.74 -28.65 -0.87
C THR A 419 -30.24 -28.68 -0.60
N VAL A 420 -29.82 -29.43 0.42
CA VAL A 420 -28.41 -29.68 0.74
C VAL A 420 -28.09 -31.13 0.40
N VAL A 421 -27.14 -31.34 -0.51
CA VAL A 421 -26.63 -32.65 -0.91
C VAL A 421 -25.25 -32.86 -0.28
N HIS A 422 -25.07 -33.96 0.44
CA HIS A 422 -23.81 -34.29 1.09
C HIS A 422 -22.95 -35.20 0.20
N LEU A 423 -21.96 -34.59 -0.46
CA LEU A 423 -21.09 -35.27 -1.43
C LEU A 423 -20.05 -36.15 -0.74
N VAL A 424 -19.47 -35.67 0.37
CA VAL A 424 -18.48 -36.40 1.16
C VAL A 424 -18.78 -36.27 2.63
N GLN A 425 -18.70 -37.39 3.34
CA GLN A 425 -18.79 -37.48 4.79
C GLN A 425 -17.85 -38.57 5.30
N PRO A 426 -17.30 -38.45 6.52
CA PRO A 426 -16.47 -39.49 7.12
C PRO A 426 -17.25 -40.80 7.34
N ASN A 427 -16.60 -41.94 7.07
CA ASN A 427 -17.14 -43.26 7.36
C ASN A 427 -16.85 -43.66 8.82
N GLY A 428 -17.54 -43.01 9.75
CA GLY A 428 -17.39 -43.25 11.18
C GLY A 428 -16.12 -42.62 11.80
N PRO A 429 -15.77 -42.99 13.04
CA PRO A 429 -14.71 -42.33 13.81
C PRO A 429 -13.30 -42.47 13.21
N ALA A 430 -13.03 -43.51 12.39
CA ALA A 430 -11.75 -43.70 11.74
C ALA A 430 -11.65 -43.02 10.35
N GLY A 431 -12.72 -42.36 9.88
CA GLY A 431 -12.83 -41.82 8.52
C GLY A 431 -12.07 -40.52 8.24
N GLN A 432 -10.88 -40.32 8.83
CA GLN A 432 -10.05 -39.14 8.54
C GLN A 432 -9.47 -39.21 7.13
N THR A 433 -9.34 -38.04 6.50
CA THR A 433 -8.64 -37.87 5.23
C THR A 433 -7.20 -37.47 5.50
N GLU A 434 -6.29 -37.98 4.67
CA GLU A 434 -4.85 -37.66 4.74
C GLU A 434 -4.58 -36.17 4.46
N PRO A 435 -3.47 -35.63 4.98
CA PRO A 435 -2.99 -34.28 4.68
C PRO A 435 -2.77 -34.02 3.18
N ASN A 436 -3.00 -32.78 2.74
CA ASN A 436 -2.65 -32.28 1.40
C ASN A 436 -3.17 -33.15 0.24
N ARG A 437 -4.33 -33.79 0.41
CA ARG A 437 -4.97 -34.60 -0.63
C ARG A 437 -5.79 -33.70 -1.53
N GLU A 438 -5.69 -33.97 -2.82
CA GLU A 438 -6.56 -33.39 -3.83
C GLU A 438 -7.71 -34.37 -4.12
N LEU A 439 -8.93 -33.88 -3.98
CA LEU A 439 -10.16 -34.65 -4.17
C LEU A 439 -10.91 -34.05 -5.37
N HIS A 440 -11.19 -34.86 -6.38
CA HIS A 440 -11.92 -34.46 -7.58
C HIS A 440 -13.33 -35.04 -7.60
N PHE A 441 -14.31 -34.23 -8.00
CA PHE A 441 -15.71 -34.62 -8.07
C PHE A 441 -16.38 -34.14 -9.36
N GLY A 442 -17.31 -34.94 -9.87
CA GLY A 442 -18.21 -34.55 -10.95
C GLY A 442 -17.66 -34.65 -12.38
N ASP A 443 -16.36 -34.92 -12.54
CA ASP A 443 -15.68 -35.03 -13.84
C ASP A 443 -16.00 -36.33 -14.61
N GLY A 444 -16.52 -37.36 -13.94
CA GLY A 444 -16.76 -38.67 -14.53
C GLY A 444 -15.49 -39.46 -14.91
N GLN A 445 -14.31 -38.97 -14.54
CA GLN A 445 -13.03 -39.61 -14.90
C GLN A 445 -12.64 -40.68 -13.87
N GLN A 446 -11.85 -41.66 -14.30
CA GLN A 446 -11.35 -42.74 -13.42
C GLN A 446 -12.46 -43.47 -12.64
N GLY A 447 -13.66 -43.59 -13.23
CA GLY A 447 -14.82 -44.24 -12.60
C GLY A 447 -15.55 -43.41 -11.55
N ARG A 448 -15.20 -42.12 -11.37
CA ARG A 448 -15.87 -41.21 -10.44
C ARG A 448 -17.30 -40.86 -10.90
N PRO A 449 -18.19 -40.46 -9.97
CA PRO A 449 -19.51 -39.96 -10.31
C PRO A 449 -19.47 -38.73 -11.24
N LYS A 450 -20.42 -38.68 -12.18
CA LYS A 450 -20.62 -37.57 -13.09
C LYS A 450 -21.70 -36.63 -12.52
N PHE A 451 -21.38 -35.36 -12.31
CA PHE A 451 -22.35 -34.36 -11.84
C PHE A 451 -22.77 -33.47 -12.99
N THR A 452 -24.04 -33.57 -13.39
CA THR A 452 -24.57 -32.80 -14.51
C THR A 452 -25.50 -31.73 -13.98
N ILE A 453 -25.28 -30.48 -14.39
CA ILE A 453 -26.11 -29.35 -13.99
C ILE A 453 -27.50 -29.50 -14.58
N ALA A 454 -28.52 -29.36 -13.74
CA ALA A 454 -29.93 -29.47 -14.12
C ALA A 454 -30.77 -28.49 -13.28
N PRO A 455 -32.00 -28.15 -13.71
CA PRO A 455 -32.92 -27.37 -12.88
C PRO A 455 -33.17 -28.03 -11.52
N PRO A 456 -33.43 -27.23 -10.46
CA PRO A 456 -33.61 -25.78 -10.47
C PRO A 456 -32.28 -25.03 -10.57
N LEU A 457 -32.24 -24.01 -11.43
CA LEU A 457 -31.06 -23.17 -11.66
C LEU A 457 -31.12 -21.93 -10.78
N GLY A 458 -29.97 -21.44 -10.37
CA GLY A 458 -29.89 -20.19 -9.60
C GLY A 458 -28.58 -20.07 -8.84
N ARG A 459 -28.64 -19.35 -7.72
CA ARG A 459 -27.49 -19.17 -6.83
C ARG A 459 -27.29 -20.42 -5.98
N GLU A 460 -26.10 -20.95 -6.03
CA GLU A 460 -25.72 -22.20 -5.38
C GLU A 460 -24.41 -22.01 -4.62
N LEU A 461 -24.12 -22.93 -3.71
CA LEU A 461 -22.99 -22.81 -2.82
C LEU A 461 -22.38 -24.18 -2.54
N MET A 462 -21.07 -24.29 -2.71
CA MET A 462 -20.32 -25.42 -2.17
C MET A 462 -19.73 -25.05 -0.81
N VAL A 463 -19.85 -25.94 0.16
CA VAL A 463 -19.27 -25.79 1.49
C VAL A 463 -18.39 -26.99 1.79
N VAL A 464 -17.13 -26.72 2.08
CA VAL A 464 -16.19 -27.69 2.64
C VAL A 464 -15.94 -27.31 4.10
N VAL A 465 -16.23 -28.21 5.01
CA VAL A 465 -15.87 -28.09 6.42
C VAL A 465 -14.91 -29.20 6.79
N THR A 466 -13.78 -28.83 7.37
CA THR A 466 -12.80 -29.77 7.90
C THR A 466 -12.66 -29.59 9.40
N SER A 467 -12.50 -30.69 10.13
CA SER A 467 -12.24 -30.62 11.57
C SER A 467 -11.31 -31.71 12.06
N ARG A 468 -10.59 -31.45 13.16
CA ARG A 468 -9.72 -32.43 13.83
C ARG A 468 -10.49 -33.50 14.60
N SER A 469 -11.77 -33.25 14.91
CA SER A 469 -12.69 -34.20 15.55
C SER A 469 -13.98 -34.32 14.72
N PRO A 470 -14.73 -35.44 14.80
CA PRO A 470 -16.00 -35.58 14.08
C PRO A 470 -16.95 -34.41 14.40
N LEU A 471 -17.56 -33.83 13.36
CA LEU A 471 -18.49 -32.71 13.50
C LEU A 471 -19.87 -33.20 13.97
N PHE A 472 -20.34 -34.29 13.36
CA PHE A 472 -21.63 -34.91 13.66
C PHE A 472 -21.46 -36.28 14.32
N GLU A 473 -22.38 -36.63 15.22
CA GLU A 473 -22.44 -37.97 15.85
C GLU A 473 -22.79 -39.06 14.85
N ASN A 474 -23.81 -38.78 14.03
CA ASN A 474 -24.34 -39.69 13.03
C ASN A 474 -24.07 -39.13 11.63
N ARG A 475 -24.01 -40.04 10.65
CA ARG A 475 -23.95 -39.66 9.25
C ARG A 475 -25.21 -38.89 8.87
N LEU A 476 -25.05 -37.78 8.16
CA LEU A 476 -26.16 -37.02 7.61
C LEU A 476 -26.80 -37.82 6.45
N PRO A 477 -28.10 -37.66 6.19
CA PRO A 477 -28.75 -38.24 5.01
C PRO A 477 -28.04 -37.77 3.73
N THR A 478 -28.23 -38.47 2.61
CA THR A 478 -27.60 -38.07 1.32
C THR A 478 -28.05 -36.66 0.89
N SER A 479 -29.31 -36.33 1.15
CA SER A 479 -29.88 -35.00 0.93
C SER A 479 -30.85 -34.64 2.05
N GLN A 480 -30.97 -33.35 2.36
CA GLN A 480 -31.91 -32.82 3.34
C GLN A 480 -32.25 -31.34 3.06
N SER A 481 -33.21 -30.79 3.79
CA SER A 481 -33.52 -29.36 3.69
C SER A 481 -32.38 -28.52 4.28
N ALA A 482 -32.16 -27.31 3.75
CA ALA A 482 -31.21 -26.38 4.34
C ALA A 482 -31.53 -26.02 5.80
N ARG A 483 -32.81 -25.99 6.18
CA ARG A 483 -33.22 -25.71 7.56
C ARG A 483 -32.72 -26.80 8.52
N ASP A 484 -32.87 -28.07 8.15
CA ASP A 484 -32.43 -29.18 8.97
C ASP A 484 -30.89 -29.21 9.05
N TYR A 485 -30.22 -29.01 7.91
CA TYR A 485 -28.76 -28.94 7.87
C TYR A 485 -28.20 -27.81 8.75
N LEU A 486 -28.72 -26.59 8.60
CA LEU A 486 -28.31 -25.44 9.41
C LEU A 486 -28.52 -25.69 10.90
N SER A 487 -29.63 -26.34 11.28
CA SER A 487 -29.93 -26.66 12.68
C SER A 487 -28.92 -27.66 13.26
N LEU A 488 -28.60 -28.71 12.50
CA LEU A 488 -27.58 -29.70 12.87
C LEU A 488 -26.18 -29.08 12.93
N LEU A 489 -25.83 -28.24 11.96
CA LEU A 489 -24.55 -27.55 11.92
C LEU A 489 -24.40 -26.59 13.10
N ARG A 490 -25.42 -25.80 13.46
CA ARG A 490 -25.38 -24.94 14.66
C ARG A 490 -25.11 -25.74 15.93
N LYS A 491 -25.82 -26.86 16.10
CA LYS A 491 -25.58 -27.76 17.24
C LYS A 491 -24.16 -28.30 17.22
N ALA A 492 -23.66 -28.69 16.05
CA ALA A 492 -22.31 -29.22 15.88
C ALA A 492 -21.22 -28.17 16.08
N LEU A 493 -21.47 -26.88 15.85
CA LEU A 493 -20.48 -25.83 16.13
C LEU A 493 -20.39 -25.49 17.63
N ILE A 494 -21.47 -25.68 18.39
CA ILE A 494 -21.53 -25.40 19.83
C ILE A 494 -21.14 -26.61 20.68
N TYR A 495 -21.70 -27.78 20.36
CA TYR A 495 -21.57 -28.99 21.18
C TYR A 495 -20.58 -29.98 20.58
N ARG A 496 -19.68 -30.47 21.43
CA ARG A 496 -18.67 -31.48 21.09
C ARG A 496 -19.19 -32.87 21.48
N PRO A 497 -19.49 -33.75 20.51
CA PRO A 497 -20.09 -35.06 20.77
C PRO A 497 -19.13 -36.09 21.39
N ARG A 498 -17.83 -35.83 21.33
CA ARG A 498 -16.79 -36.67 21.93
C ARG A 498 -15.75 -35.81 22.63
N THR A 499 -15.77 -35.79 23.95
CA THR A 499 -14.85 -35.00 24.78
C THR A 499 -13.45 -35.60 24.87
N ASP A 500 -13.30 -36.88 24.48
CA ASP A 500 -12.09 -37.70 24.59
C ASP A 500 -11.11 -37.58 23.41
N LEU A 501 -11.42 -36.76 22.40
CA LEU A 501 -10.57 -36.49 21.24
C LEU A 501 -9.73 -35.18 21.43
N PRO A 502 -8.94 -34.71 20.45
CA PRO A 502 -8.32 -33.38 20.49
C PRO A 502 -9.35 -32.23 20.43
N GLU A 503 -8.94 -31.03 20.85
CA GLU A 503 -9.78 -29.83 20.71
C GLU A 503 -10.25 -29.60 19.27
N ARG A 504 -11.49 -29.10 19.15
CA ARG A 504 -12.16 -28.97 17.87
C ARG A 504 -11.68 -27.70 17.17
N VAL A 505 -10.67 -27.83 16.32
CA VAL A 505 -10.34 -26.84 15.29
C VAL A 505 -11.23 -27.11 14.09
N ILE A 506 -11.97 -26.10 13.62
CA ILE A 506 -12.87 -26.18 12.47
C ILE A 506 -12.40 -25.15 11.46
N ALA A 507 -12.05 -25.61 10.26
CA ALA A 507 -11.75 -24.75 9.15
C ALA A 507 -12.77 -24.99 8.02
N ALA A 508 -13.05 -23.95 7.23
CA ALA A 508 -14.03 -24.04 6.17
C ALA A 508 -13.60 -23.25 4.93
N ALA A 509 -14.12 -23.70 3.79
CA ALA A 509 -14.05 -22.95 2.55
C ALA A 509 -15.41 -23.01 1.85
N LEU A 510 -15.80 -21.87 1.30
CA LEU A 510 -17.09 -21.66 0.65
C LEU A 510 -16.85 -21.06 -0.73
N VAL A 511 -17.55 -21.58 -1.75
CA VAL A 511 -17.54 -21.03 -3.11
C VAL A 511 -18.97 -20.88 -3.59
N ASP A 512 -19.38 -19.63 -3.77
CA ASP A 512 -20.67 -19.26 -4.37
C ASP A 512 -20.56 -19.31 -5.89
N PHE A 513 -21.58 -19.82 -6.56
CA PHE A 513 -21.66 -19.78 -8.01
C PHE A 513 -23.11 -19.71 -8.46
N GLU A 514 -23.32 -19.42 -9.75
CA GLU A 514 -24.66 -19.26 -10.30
C GLU A 514 -24.82 -20.15 -11.52
N THR A 515 -25.78 -21.07 -11.47
CA THR A 515 -26.19 -21.86 -12.61
C THR A 515 -27.27 -21.10 -13.38
N LYS A 516 -27.08 -20.96 -14.70
CA LYS A 516 -27.99 -20.18 -15.57
C LYS A 516 -28.38 -20.98 -16.79
N ALA A 517 -29.59 -20.74 -17.28
CA ALA A 517 -29.94 -21.22 -18.62
C ALA A 517 -28.98 -20.59 -19.64
N THR A 518 -28.63 -21.35 -20.67
CA THR A 518 -27.86 -20.80 -21.80
C THR A 518 -28.64 -19.62 -22.38
N PRO A 519 -28.00 -18.45 -22.60
CA PRO A 519 -28.69 -17.25 -23.09
C PRO A 519 -29.40 -17.46 -24.43
#